data_AF-A0A6J3C2I1-F1
#
_entry.id   AF-A0A6J3C2I1-F1
#
_cell.length_a   1.000
_cell.length_b   1.000
_cell.length_c   1.000
_cell.angle_alpha   90.00
_cell.angle_beta   90.00
_cell.angle_gamma   90.00
#
_symmetry.space_group_name_H-M   'P 1'
#
loop_
_entity.id
_entity.type
_entity.pdbx_description
1 polymer ?
#
loop_
_entity_poly.entity_id
_entity_poly.type
_entity_poly.pdbx_seq_one_letter_code
_entity_poly.pdbx_strand_id
1 'polypeptide(L)'
;MPKKPPRNAFYYFMVNFKEEERKKGINYANLAEVADAAGPAWRNAPPSVRSKFEAIAKQEKQKRNIPDTKFTSHGISLAEIEQQEKELRDAEEAERQDIKNFVKLKSFNDSIKYEDIYLMDVNFYCKTSTEYIIGESSILRFNLQDGIKDIYHELINPPHIPIGYASDIKIGSQEYGLEMPDDTQSRSNFMQILANCVDYLKQQDPNVKSLPPIFTMPDKVAPVQDFILQMCNRAAEDDSIFRIYKLDTLFFTLINAIKTCTNEGFPKESLALAQLKKDSFKYTPGIGCEVCVIFFLFLCL
;
A
#
# COMPACT_ATOMS: atom_id res chain seq x y z
N MET A 1 -34.38 29.00 -13.23
CA MET A 1 -33.67 30.28 -13.00
C MET A 1 -32.16 30.02 -13.01
N PRO A 2 -31.36 30.72 -13.82
CA PRO A 2 -29.91 30.54 -13.80
C PRO A 2 -29.34 30.91 -12.42
N LYS A 3 -28.54 29.99 -11.83
CA LYS A 3 -27.88 30.23 -10.54
C LYS A 3 -26.92 31.42 -10.70
N LYS A 4 -27.03 32.43 -9.83
CA LYS A 4 -26.13 33.60 -9.85
C LYS A 4 -24.69 33.11 -9.64
N PRO A 5 -23.72 33.57 -10.45
CA PRO A 5 -22.33 33.13 -10.34
C PRO A 5 -21.76 33.47 -8.95
N PRO A 6 -20.88 32.60 -8.41
CA PRO A 6 -20.29 32.83 -7.10
C PRO A 6 -19.46 34.12 -7.10
N ARG A 7 -19.56 34.88 -6.00
CA ARG A 7 -18.85 36.15 -5.81
C ARG A 7 -17.35 35.88 -5.72
N ASN A 8 -16.56 36.50 -6.60
CA ASN A 8 -15.10 36.36 -6.68
C ASN A 8 -14.38 37.46 -5.87
N ALA A 9 -13.05 37.41 -5.78
CA ALA A 9 -12.25 38.42 -5.07
C ALA A 9 -12.48 39.85 -5.60
N PHE A 10 -12.65 39.99 -6.92
CA PHE A 10 -12.95 41.28 -7.56
C PHE A 10 -14.29 41.87 -7.10
N TYR A 11 -15.31 41.06 -6.84
CA TYR A 11 -16.59 41.53 -6.30
C TYR A 11 -16.42 42.22 -4.95
N TYR A 12 -15.63 41.64 -4.04
CA TYR A 12 -15.39 42.24 -2.72
C TYR A 12 -14.50 43.48 -2.80
N PHE A 13 -13.53 43.50 -3.73
CA PHE A 13 -12.76 44.70 -4.04
C PHE A 13 -13.66 45.83 -4.57
N MET A 14 -14.56 45.53 -5.50
CA MET A 14 -15.51 46.50 -6.07
C MET A 14 -16.43 47.11 -5.02
N VAL A 15 -16.94 46.30 -4.07
CA VAL A 15 -17.77 46.80 -2.96
C VAL A 15 -16.96 47.72 -2.05
N ASN A 16 -15.70 47.37 -1.75
CA ASN A 16 -14.82 48.20 -0.93
C ASN A 16 -14.44 49.50 -1.65
N PHE A 17 -14.12 49.43 -2.95
CA PHE A 17 -13.82 50.58 -3.80
C PHE A 17 -15.00 51.55 -3.90
N LYS A 18 -16.24 51.03 -4.03
CA LYS A 18 -17.46 51.84 -4.01
C LYS A 18 -17.61 52.61 -2.70
N GLU A 19 -17.31 51.97 -1.57
CA GLU A 19 -17.37 52.60 -0.26
C GLU A 19 -16.29 53.68 -0.06
N GLU A 20 -15.09 53.46 -0.60
CA GLU A 20 -14.01 54.46 -0.58
C GLU A 20 -14.32 55.68 -1.43
N GLU A 21 -14.83 55.49 -2.65
CA GLU A 21 -15.23 56.59 -3.54
C GLU A 21 -16.45 57.35 -3.01
N ARG A 22 -17.40 56.64 -2.36
CA ARG A 22 -18.52 57.28 -1.65
C ARG A 22 -18.05 58.23 -0.54
N LYS A 23 -17.01 57.84 0.21
CA LYS A 23 -16.41 58.72 1.24
C LYS A 23 -15.74 59.96 0.65
N LYS A 24 -15.30 59.89 -0.61
CA LYS A 24 -14.76 61.02 -1.38
C LYS A 24 -15.85 61.84 -2.07
N GLY A 25 -17.13 61.52 -1.85
CA GLY A 25 -18.28 62.22 -2.42
C GLY A 25 -18.69 61.77 -3.82
N ILE A 26 -18.06 60.72 -4.37
CA ILE A 26 -18.37 60.17 -5.68
C ILE A 26 -19.34 59.00 -5.51
N ASN A 27 -20.57 59.17 -6.00
CA ASN A 27 -21.62 58.17 -5.94
C ASN A 27 -21.90 57.59 -7.33
N TYR A 28 -21.62 56.30 -7.50
CA TYR A 28 -21.97 55.54 -8.71
C TYR A 28 -23.41 55.04 -8.67
N ALA A 29 -24.13 55.15 -9.80
CA ALA A 29 -25.56 54.82 -9.87
C ALA A 29 -25.80 53.30 -9.93
N ASN A 30 -24.91 52.56 -10.58
CA ASN A 30 -25.02 51.11 -10.75
C ASN A 30 -23.67 50.40 -10.47
N LEU A 31 -23.72 49.07 -10.31
CA LEU A 31 -22.52 48.25 -10.08
C LEU A 31 -21.64 48.09 -11.33
N ALA A 32 -22.16 48.35 -12.54
CA ALA A 32 -21.41 48.25 -13.78
C ALA A 32 -20.41 49.41 -13.93
N GLU A 33 -20.83 50.64 -13.60
CA GLU A 33 -19.97 51.82 -13.53
C GLU A 33 -18.84 51.65 -12.51
N VAL A 34 -19.12 51.02 -11.37
CA VAL A 34 -18.09 50.68 -10.38
C VAL A 34 -17.12 49.64 -10.94
N ALA A 35 -17.60 48.64 -11.70
CA ALA A 35 -16.73 47.64 -12.30
C ALA A 35 -15.78 48.25 -13.34
N ASP A 36 -16.26 49.18 -14.16
CA ASP A 36 -15.44 49.90 -15.16
C ASP A 36 -14.39 50.81 -14.48
N ALA A 37 -14.76 51.51 -13.40
CA ALA A 37 -13.84 52.34 -12.64
C ALA A 37 -12.83 51.54 -11.81
N ALA A 38 -13.27 50.44 -11.18
CA ALA A 38 -12.44 49.58 -10.34
C ALA A 38 -11.56 48.61 -11.14
N GLY A 39 -11.90 48.32 -12.40
CA GLY A 39 -11.17 47.38 -13.27
C GLY A 39 -9.70 47.74 -13.49
N PRO A 40 -9.36 49.00 -13.86
CA PRO A 40 -7.97 49.47 -13.94
C PRO A 40 -7.25 49.44 -12.58
N ALA A 41 -7.93 49.86 -11.50
CA ALA A 41 -7.35 49.87 -10.16
C ALA A 41 -7.02 48.45 -9.65
N TRP A 42 -7.89 47.47 -9.96
CA TRP A 42 -7.67 46.06 -9.63
C TRP A 42 -6.52 45.46 -10.44
N ARG A 43 -6.40 45.79 -11.74
CA ARG A 43 -5.32 45.31 -12.63
C ARG A 43 -3.93 45.82 -12.20
N ASN A 44 -3.88 47.02 -11.62
CA ASN A 44 -2.63 47.61 -11.13
C ASN A 44 -2.43 47.41 -9.62
N ALA A 45 -3.35 46.74 -8.92
CA ALA A 45 -3.25 46.51 -7.48
C ALA A 45 -2.06 45.60 -7.13
N PRO A 46 -1.30 45.91 -6.06
CA PRO A 46 -0.20 45.07 -5.62
C PRO A 46 -0.69 43.70 -5.11
N PRO A 47 0.15 42.64 -5.17
CA PRO A 47 -0.22 41.29 -4.76
C PRO A 47 -0.78 41.19 -3.33
N SER A 48 -0.29 42.03 -2.40
CA SER A 48 -0.76 42.09 -1.02
C SER A 48 -2.23 42.50 -0.89
N VAL A 49 -2.69 43.45 -1.71
CA VAL A 49 -4.08 43.91 -1.74
C VAL A 49 -4.98 42.84 -2.34
N ARG A 50 -4.54 42.19 -3.43
CA ARG A 50 -5.29 41.09 -4.06
C ARG A 50 -5.47 39.92 -3.10
N SER A 51 -4.41 39.52 -2.40
CA SER A 51 -4.44 38.43 -1.42
C SER A 51 -5.45 38.66 -0.29
N LYS A 52 -5.59 39.91 0.19
CA LYS A 52 -6.62 40.28 1.19
C LYS A 52 -8.04 39.99 0.70
N PHE A 53 -8.37 40.36 -0.54
CA PHE A 53 -9.71 40.15 -1.10
C PHE A 53 -9.95 38.69 -1.54
N GLU A 54 -8.90 37.96 -1.92
CA GLU A 54 -8.95 36.51 -2.13
C GLU A 54 -9.24 35.75 -0.84
N ALA A 55 -8.63 36.14 0.28
CA ALA A 55 -8.91 35.57 1.60
C ALA A 55 -10.38 35.79 2.01
N ILE A 56 -10.91 37.01 1.81
CA ILE A 56 -12.32 37.33 2.06
C ILE A 56 -13.25 36.49 1.17
N ALA A 57 -12.92 36.34 -0.12
CA ALA A 57 -13.70 35.51 -1.03
C ALA A 57 -13.69 34.03 -0.62
N LYS A 58 -12.55 33.51 -0.16
CA LYS A 58 -12.42 32.14 0.35
C LYS A 58 -13.23 31.92 1.62
N GLN A 59 -13.18 32.86 2.57
CA GLN A 59 -13.95 32.79 3.82
C GLN A 59 -15.47 32.83 3.56
N GLU A 60 -15.95 33.65 2.63
CA GLU A 60 -17.37 33.73 2.27
C GLU A 60 -17.86 32.51 1.47
N LYS A 61 -16.98 31.87 0.67
CA LYS A 61 -17.30 30.58 0.04
C LYS A 61 -17.47 29.47 1.08
N GLN A 62 -16.59 29.43 2.08
CA GLN A 62 -16.66 28.49 3.21
C GLN A 62 -17.95 28.69 4.03
N LYS A 63 -18.32 29.93 4.37
CA LYS A 63 -19.57 30.24 5.10
C LYS A 63 -20.84 29.86 4.34
N ARG A 64 -20.79 29.81 3.00
CA ARG A 64 -21.95 29.50 2.14
C ARG A 64 -22.06 28.02 1.80
N ASN A 65 -21.24 27.14 2.39
CA ASN A 65 -21.16 25.72 2.06
C ASN A 65 -21.05 25.48 0.54
N ILE A 66 -20.38 26.37 -0.20
CA ILE A 66 -20.08 26.11 -1.61
C ILE A 66 -18.86 25.19 -1.60
N PRO A 67 -18.99 23.91 -2.00
CA PRO A 67 -17.87 22.98 -1.92
C PRO A 67 -16.77 23.46 -2.88
N ASP A 68 -15.59 23.75 -2.34
CA ASP A 68 -14.36 23.96 -3.11
C ASP A 68 -13.71 22.61 -3.50
N THR A 69 -14.44 21.52 -3.29
CA THR A 69 -14.03 20.16 -3.62
C THR A 69 -14.08 19.99 -5.13
N LYS A 70 -12.90 20.03 -5.74
CA LYS A 70 -12.71 19.58 -7.11
C LYS A 70 -12.94 18.07 -7.13
N PHE A 71 -13.73 17.61 -8.08
CA PHE A 71 -14.00 16.20 -8.30
C PHE A 71 -13.34 15.73 -9.59
N THR A 72 -12.96 14.46 -9.64
CA THR A 72 -12.56 13.79 -10.88
C THR A 72 -13.79 13.55 -11.76
N SER A 73 -13.56 13.16 -13.03
CA SER A 73 -14.64 12.74 -13.95
C SER A 73 -15.45 11.54 -13.44
N HIS A 74 -14.94 10.82 -12.44
CA HIS A 74 -15.58 9.67 -11.80
C HIS A 74 -16.30 10.05 -10.49
N GLY A 75 -16.39 11.35 -10.16
CA GLY A 75 -17.13 11.84 -8.98
C GLY A 75 -16.40 11.69 -7.65
N ILE A 76 -15.13 11.26 -7.65
CA ILE A 76 -14.28 11.16 -6.45
C ILE A 76 -13.66 12.53 -6.18
N SER A 77 -13.64 12.99 -4.92
CA SER A 77 -13.03 14.27 -4.59
C SER A 77 -11.50 14.19 -4.66
N LEU A 78 -10.84 15.25 -5.13
CA LEU A 78 -9.37 15.30 -5.16
C LEU A 78 -8.76 15.20 -3.75
N ALA A 79 -9.47 15.67 -2.73
CA ALA A 79 -9.03 15.59 -1.34
C ALA A 79 -8.96 14.14 -0.84
N GLU A 80 -9.92 13.29 -1.22
CA GLU A 80 -9.90 11.85 -0.90
C GLU A 80 -8.71 11.15 -1.57
N ILE A 81 -8.41 11.49 -2.82
CA ILE A 81 -7.26 10.92 -3.55
C ILE A 81 -5.95 11.34 -2.88
N GLU A 82 -5.77 12.63 -2.59
CA GLU A 82 -4.56 13.14 -1.91
C GLU A 82 -4.39 12.49 -0.52
N GLN A 83 -5.49 12.25 0.20
CA GLN A 83 -5.46 11.57 1.49
C GLN A 83 -5.07 10.10 1.35
N GLN A 84 -5.67 9.35 0.43
CA GLN A 84 -5.32 7.94 0.18
C GLN A 84 -3.86 7.78 -0.24
N GLU A 85 -3.38 8.64 -1.14
CA GLU A 85 -1.97 8.62 -1.53
C GLU A 85 -1.04 8.94 -0.36
N LYS A 86 -1.45 9.86 0.53
CA LYS A 86 -0.66 10.18 1.71
C LYS A 86 -0.61 9.00 2.68
N GLU A 87 -1.75 8.37 2.96
CA GLU A 87 -1.83 7.19 3.83
C GLU A 87 -0.96 6.05 3.30
N LEU A 88 -0.99 5.81 1.98
CA LEU A 88 -0.12 4.81 1.35
C LEU A 88 1.37 5.14 1.53
N ARG A 89 1.76 6.40 1.28
CA ARG A 89 3.16 6.85 1.45
C ARG A 89 3.62 6.75 2.91
N ASP A 90 2.76 7.13 3.85
CA ASP A 90 3.08 7.08 5.28
C ASP A 90 3.23 5.62 5.75
N ALA A 91 2.39 4.71 5.23
CA ALA A 91 2.49 3.27 5.50
C ALA A 91 3.78 2.66 4.92
N GLU A 92 4.14 2.99 3.68
CA GLU A 92 5.39 2.51 3.05
C GLU A 92 6.65 3.02 3.78
N GLU A 93 6.65 4.26 4.26
CA GLU A 93 7.78 4.78 5.04
C GLU A 93 7.86 4.10 6.42
N ALA A 94 6.71 3.85 7.05
CA ALA A 94 6.65 3.15 8.33
C ALA A 94 7.19 1.71 8.21
N GLU A 95 6.77 0.97 7.17
CA GLU A 95 7.30 -0.34 6.80
C GLU A 95 8.83 -0.28 6.65
N ARG A 96 9.32 0.64 5.81
CA ARG A 96 10.76 0.76 5.54
C ARG A 96 11.56 1.09 6.80
N GLN A 97 11.00 1.90 7.69
CA GLN A 97 11.64 2.25 8.94
C GLN A 97 11.65 1.07 9.92
N ASP A 98 10.58 0.27 9.98
CA ASP A 98 10.54 -0.94 10.81
C ASP A 98 11.57 -1.97 10.35
N ILE A 99 11.68 -2.22 9.04
CA ILE A 99 12.70 -3.11 8.46
C ILE A 99 14.12 -2.62 8.81
N LYS A 100 14.38 -1.31 8.68
CA LYS A 100 15.67 -0.72 9.06
C LYS A 100 15.97 -0.91 10.55
N ASN A 101 14.97 -0.75 11.41
CA ASN A 101 15.14 -0.95 12.84
C ASN A 101 15.42 -2.43 13.16
N PHE A 102 14.65 -3.34 12.55
CA PHE A 102 14.83 -4.79 12.67
C PHE A 102 16.26 -5.21 12.31
N VAL A 103 16.77 -4.77 11.15
CA VAL A 103 18.13 -5.11 10.71
C VAL A 103 19.18 -4.42 11.59
N LYS A 104 19.10 -3.10 11.79
CA LYS A 104 20.16 -2.35 12.51
C LYS A 104 20.35 -2.81 13.95
N LEU A 105 19.27 -3.04 14.69
CA LEU A 105 19.34 -3.46 16.09
C LEU A 105 20.06 -4.82 16.22
N LYS A 106 19.82 -5.73 15.27
CA LYS A 106 20.37 -7.08 15.28
C LYS A 106 21.75 -7.16 14.65
N SER A 107 22.07 -6.30 13.69
CA SER A 107 23.41 -6.16 13.14
C SER A 107 24.39 -5.56 14.17
N PHE A 108 23.94 -4.63 15.03
CA PHE A 108 24.78 -4.04 16.06
C PHE A 108 25.25 -5.07 17.12
N ASN A 109 24.44 -6.09 17.38
CA ASN A 109 24.73 -7.14 18.37
C ASN A 109 25.36 -8.40 17.74
N ASP A 110 25.75 -8.36 16.45
CA ASP A 110 26.20 -9.53 15.67
C ASP A 110 25.20 -10.72 15.67
N SER A 111 23.97 -10.51 16.12
CA SER A 111 22.95 -11.55 16.27
C SER A 111 22.13 -11.77 15.00
N ILE A 112 22.21 -10.86 14.02
CA ILE A 112 21.47 -10.94 12.76
C ILE A 112 21.70 -12.26 12.01
N LYS A 113 22.86 -12.90 12.20
CA LYS A 113 23.17 -14.17 11.54
C LYS A 113 22.30 -15.33 12.02
N TYR A 114 21.90 -15.30 13.27
CA TYR A 114 21.14 -16.36 13.94
C TYR A 114 19.65 -16.07 13.99
N GLU A 115 19.24 -14.86 13.59
CA GLU A 115 17.85 -14.44 13.63
C GLU A 115 17.00 -15.16 12.59
N ASP A 116 15.90 -15.75 13.04
CA ASP A 116 14.92 -16.38 12.16
C ASP A 116 14.11 -15.31 11.40
N ILE A 117 14.15 -15.39 10.08
CA ILE A 117 13.39 -14.57 9.14
C ILE A 117 12.36 -15.46 8.46
N TYR A 118 11.14 -14.94 8.31
CA TYR A 118 10.00 -15.66 7.77
C TYR A 118 9.62 -15.11 6.40
N LEU A 119 9.60 -15.97 5.40
CA LEU A 119 9.14 -15.64 4.05
C LEU A 119 7.82 -16.34 3.77
N MET A 120 6.92 -15.70 3.04
CA MET A 120 5.67 -16.31 2.60
C MET A 120 5.46 -16.11 1.11
N ASP A 121 4.99 -17.13 0.44
CA ASP A 121 4.49 -17.04 -0.93
C ASP A 121 3.17 -17.79 -1.06
N VAL A 122 2.34 -17.31 -1.98
CA VAL A 122 1.02 -17.87 -2.26
C VAL A 122 0.81 -17.98 -3.77
N ASN A 123 0.28 -19.13 -4.18
CA ASN A 123 -0.26 -19.31 -5.52
C ASN A 123 -1.78 -19.24 -5.44
N PHE A 124 -2.37 -18.51 -6.38
CA PHE A 124 -3.80 -18.26 -6.43
C PHE A 124 -4.34 -18.62 -7.80
N TYR A 125 -5.55 -19.18 -7.83
CA TYR A 125 -6.23 -19.54 -9.06
C TYR A 125 -6.65 -18.29 -9.84
N CYS A 126 -7.28 -17.34 -9.16
CA CYS A 126 -7.72 -16.10 -9.79
C CYS A 126 -7.93 -15.00 -8.75
N LYS A 127 -8.08 -13.77 -9.25
CA LYS A 127 -8.54 -12.62 -8.49
C LYS A 127 -9.98 -12.31 -8.90
N THR A 128 -10.89 -12.32 -7.93
CA THR A 128 -12.28 -11.90 -8.12
C THR A 128 -12.42 -10.38 -7.98
N SER A 129 -13.65 -9.85 -8.03
CA SER A 129 -13.89 -8.44 -7.72
C SER A 129 -13.58 -8.07 -6.26
N THR A 130 -13.56 -9.05 -5.36
CA THR A 130 -13.46 -8.81 -3.91
C THR A 130 -12.25 -9.45 -3.26
N GLU A 131 -11.79 -10.61 -3.74
CA GLU A 131 -10.79 -11.44 -3.05
C GLU A 131 -9.94 -12.27 -4.02
N TYR A 132 -8.79 -12.74 -3.56
CA TYR A 132 -7.93 -13.71 -4.24
C TYR A 132 -8.29 -15.14 -3.82
N ILE A 133 -8.47 -16.03 -4.78
CA ILE A 133 -8.75 -17.45 -4.51
C ILE A 133 -7.43 -18.21 -4.43
N ILE A 134 -6.92 -18.39 -3.21
CA ILE A 134 -5.64 -19.06 -2.96
C ILE A 134 -5.77 -20.58 -3.13
N GLY A 135 -4.79 -21.20 -3.79
CA GLY A 135 -4.71 -22.65 -3.98
C GLY A 135 -3.49 -23.31 -3.33
N GLU A 136 -2.47 -22.53 -2.97
CA GLU A 136 -1.29 -23.01 -2.27
C GLU A 136 -0.68 -21.88 -1.46
N SER A 137 -0.17 -22.20 -0.28
CA SER A 137 0.52 -21.27 0.60
C SER A 137 1.74 -21.95 1.20
N SER A 138 2.86 -21.24 1.28
CA SER A 138 4.00 -21.70 2.07
C SER A 138 4.62 -20.59 2.88
N ILE A 139 5.10 -20.94 4.07
CA ILE A 139 5.90 -20.10 4.94
C ILE A 139 7.24 -20.81 5.18
N LEU A 140 8.32 -20.09 4.93
CA LEU A 140 9.69 -20.55 5.07
C LEU A 140 10.35 -19.83 6.24
N ARG A 141 11.04 -20.58 7.11
CA ARG A 141 11.90 -20.02 8.14
C ARG A 141 13.36 -20.25 7.79
N PHE A 142 14.14 -19.17 7.77
CA PHE A 142 15.57 -19.24 7.51
C PHE A 142 16.34 -18.23 8.35
N ASN A 143 17.64 -18.45 8.50
CA ASN A 143 18.57 -17.45 9.02
C ASN A 143 19.83 -17.44 8.15
N LEU A 144 20.74 -16.48 8.35
CA LEU A 144 21.94 -16.37 7.50
C LEU A 144 23.02 -17.40 7.83
N GLN A 145 22.95 -18.02 9.01
CA GLN A 145 23.97 -18.96 9.48
C GLN A 145 23.70 -20.40 9.02
N ASP A 146 22.46 -20.85 9.21
CA ASP A 146 21.98 -22.22 8.97
C ASP A 146 21.25 -22.34 7.63
N GLY A 147 20.89 -21.20 7.01
CA GLY A 147 20.05 -21.17 5.82
C GLY A 147 18.62 -21.55 6.15
N ILE A 148 17.98 -22.30 5.25
CA ILE A 148 16.60 -22.77 5.42
C ILE A 148 16.53 -23.80 6.54
N LYS A 149 15.70 -23.52 7.56
CA LYS A 149 15.50 -24.41 8.71
C LYS A 149 14.35 -25.39 8.49
N ASP A 150 13.18 -24.85 8.15
CA ASP A 150 11.97 -25.61 7.91
C ASP A 150 10.99 -24.82 7.03
N ILE A 151 9.96 -25.53 6.58
CA ILE A 151 8.95 -25.03 5.66
C ILE A 151 7.59 -25.52 6.16
N TYR A 152 6.66 -24.60 6.36
CA TYR A 152 5.24 -24.90 6.45
C TYR A 152 4.63 -24.74 5.06
N HIS A 153 4.01 -25.79 4.53
CA HIS A 153 3.41 -25.82 3.19
C HIS A 153 2.01 -26.40 3.28
N GLU A 154 1.05 -25.79 2.58
CA GLU A 154 -0.34 -26.23 2.55
C GLU A 154 -0.94 -26.04 1.13
N LEU A 155 -1.53 -27.12 0.60
CA LEU A 155 -2.43 -27.04 -0.56
C LEU A 155 -3.84 -26.71 -0.10
N ILE A 156 -4.45 -25.72 -0.75
CA ILE A 156 -5.72 -25.14 -0.33
C ILE A 156 -6.79 -25.49 -1.36
N ASN A 157 -7.75 -26.31 -0.95
CA ASN A 157 -8.96 -26.54 -1.72
C ASN A 157 -10.02 -25.49 -1.33
N PRO A 158 -10.32 -24.51 -2.23
CA PRO A 158 -11.25 -23.44 -1.91
C PRO A 158 -12.68 -23.97 -1.72
N PRO A 159 -13.52 -23.28 -0.93
CA PRO A 159 -14.84 -23.79 -0.57
C PRO A 159 -15.85 -23.81 -1.72
N HIS A 160 -15.69 -22.92 -2.71
CA HIS A 160 -16.49 -22.90 -3.92
C HIS A 160 -15.76 -22.14 -5.03
N ILE A 161 -16.08 -22.48 -6.28
CA ILE A 161 -15.66 -21.73 -7.46
C ILE A 161 -16.62 -20.55 -7.66
N PRO A 162 -16.14 -19.29 -7.65
CA PRO A 162 -16.99 -18.13 -7.91
C PRO A 162 -17.64 -18.17 -9.30
N ILE A 163 -18.94 -17.87 -9.35
CA ILE A 163 -19.69 -17.88 -10.61
C ILE A 163 -19.10 -16.85 -11.58
N GLY A 164 -18.81 -17.27 -12.81
CA GLY A 164 -18.21 -16.43 -13.84
C GLY A 164 -16.68 -16.54 -13.96
N TYR A 165 -16.01 -17.17 -12.99
CA TYR A 165 -14.54 -17.25 -12.93
C TYR A 165 -13.97 -18.63 -13.29
N ALA A 166 -14.80 -19.55 -13.80
CA ALA A 166 -14.38 -20.92 -14.12
C ALA A 166 -13.23 -20.97 -15.14
N SER A 167 -13.22 -20.06 -16.12
CA SER A 167 -12.12 -19.95 -17.10
C SER A 167 -10.83 -19.46 -16.44
N ASP A 168 -10.92 -18.45 -15.58
CA ASP A 168 -9.75 -17.88 -14.90
C ASP A 168 -9.12 -18.90 -13.95
N ILE A 169 -9.94 -19.65 -13.21
CA ILE A 169 -9.46 -20.71 -12.33
C ILE A 169 -8.73 -21.80 -13.10
N LYS A 170 -9.26 -22.18 -14.27
CA LYS A 170 -8.60 -23.16 -15.13
C LYS A 170 -7.24 -22.65 -15.62
N ILE A 171 -7.14 -21.38 -15.98
CA ILE A 171 -5.87 -20.76 -16.40
C ILE A 171 -4.88 -20.74 -15.24
N GLY A 172 -5.27 -20.25 -14.06
CA GLY A 172 -4.39 -20.22 -12.89
C GLY A 172 -3.97 -21.61 -12.41
N SER A 173 -4.87 -22.59 -12.46
CA SER A 173 -4.55 -24.00 -12.20
C SER A 173 -3.44 -24.50 -13.13
N GLN A 174 -3.51 -24.21 -14.42
CA GLN A 174 -2.49 -24.62 -15.39
C GLN A 174 -1.17 -23.85 -15.23
N GLU A 175 -1.23 -22.56 -14.93
CA GLU A 175 -0.05 -21.71 -14.77
C GLU A 175 0.79 -22.11 -13.54
N TYR A 176 0.11 -22.37 -12.42
CA TYR A 176 0.75 -22.71 -11.15
C TYR A 176 0.85 -24.22 -10.91
N GLY A 177 0.30 -25.06 -11.79
CA GLY A 177 0.30 -26.51 -11.62
C GLY A 177 -0.63 -27.01 -10.49
N LEU A 178 -1.60 -26.19 -10.09
CA LEU A 178 -2.56 -26.53 -9.04
C LEU A 178 -3.62 -27.49 -9.58
N GLU A 179 -4.09 -28.41 -8.75
CA GLU A 179 -5.27 -29.21 -9.09
C GLU A 179 -6.51 -28.32 -9.20
N MET A 180 -7.43 -28.65 -10.10
CA MET A 180 -8.71 -27.95 -10.15
C MET A 180 -9.47 -28.18 -8.84
N PRO A 181 -10.13 -27.15 -8.27
CA PRO A 181 -10.92 -27.33 -7.06
C PRO A 181 -11.95 -28.46 -7.24
N ASP A 182 -11.87 -29.44 -6.35
CA ASP A 182 -12.70 -30.64 -6.39
C ASP A 182 -13.73 -30.57 -5.26
N ASP A 183 -15.01 -30.55 -5.66
CA ASP A 183 -16.15 -30.56 -4.74
C ASP A 183 -16.27 -31.88 -3.95
N THR A 184 -15.57 -32.94 -4.37
CA THR A 184 -15.57 -34.25 -3.71
C THR A 184 -14.49 -34.40 -2.63
N GLN A 185 -13.46 -33.55 -2.64
CA GLN A 185 -12.40 -33.54 -1.63
C GLN A 185 -12.81 -32.73 -0.39
N SER A 186 -12.22 -33.06 0.76
CA SER A 186 -12.42 -32.26 1.97
C SER A 186 -11.88 -30.85 1.77
N ARG A 187 -12.72 -29.85 2.02
CA ARG A 187 -12.36 -28.43 1.94
C ARG A 187 -11.32 -28.08 2.99
N SER A 188 -10.41 -27.17 2.64
CA SER A 188 -9.38 -26.72 3.57
C SER A 188 -9.99 -25.87 4.70
N ASN A 189 -9.55 -26.12 5.94
CA ASN A 189 -10.02 -25.40 7.11
C ASN A 189 -9.14 -24.17 7.36
N PHE A 190 -9.62 -23.01 6.92
CA PHE A 190 -8.90 -21.72 7.07
C PHE A 190 -8.59 -21.36 8.53
N MET A 191 -9.42 -21.77 9.49
CA MET A 191 -9.15 -21.53 10.92
C MET A 191 -7.97 -22.36 11.40
N GLN A 192 -7.88 -23.61 10.93
CA GLN A 192 -6.76 -24.49 11.27
C GLN A 192 -5.46 -24.03 10.60
N ILE A 193 -5.52 -23.62 9.33
CA ILE A 193 -4.37 -23.04 8.62
C ILE A 193 -3.88 -21.79 9.35
N LEU A 194 -4.78 -20.89 9.76
CA LEU A 194 -4.39 -19.72 10.54
C LEU A 194 -3.70 -20.08 11.86
N ALA A 195 -4.27 -21.04 12.60
CA ALA A 195 -3.69 -21.50 13.85
C ALA A 195 -2.29 -22.09 13.64
N ASN A 196 -2.10 -22.87 12.58
CA ASN A 196 -0.80 -23.43 12.19
C ASN A 196 0.19 -22.33 11.80
N CYS A 197 -0.23 -21.32 11.02
CA CYS A 197 0.59 -20.17 10.67
C CYS A 197 1.04 -19.41 11.92
N VAL A 198 0.12 -19.14 12.84
CA VAL A 198 0.43 -18.44 14.11
C VAL A 198 1.39 -19.27 14.96
N ASP A 199 1.19 -20.59 15.06
CA ASP A 199 2.08 -21.48 15.80
C ASP A 199 3.49 -21.52 15.19
N TYR A 200 3.57 -21.56 13.86
CA TYR A 200 4.83 -21.53 13.11
C TYR A 200 5.61 -20.21 13.31
N LEU A 201 4.91 -19.08 13.41
CA LEU A 201 5.50 -17.76 13.60
C LEU A 201 5.81 -17.44 15.07
N LYS A 202 5.22 -18.16 16.03
CA LYS A 202 5.49 -17.93 17.45
C LYS A 202 6.95 -18.22 17.74
N GLN A 203 7.67 -17.17 18.12
CA GLN A 203 9.03 -17.31 18.63
C GLN A 203 8.98 -17.97 20.01
N GLN A 204 10.03 -18.72 20.36
CA GLN A 204 10.13 -19.39 21.65
C GLN A 204 10.23 -18.41 22.84
N ASP A 205 10.45 -17.11 22.59
CA ASP A 205 10.53 -16.10 23.64
C ASP A 205 9.13 -15.69 24.13
N PRO A 206 8.73 -16.05 25.37
CA PRO A 206 7.42 -15.75 25.93
C PRO A 206 7.17 -14.24 26.14
N ASN A 207 8.19 -13.40 26.05
CA ASN A 207 8.09 -11.96 26.29
C ASN A 207 7.72 -11.15 25.04
N VAL A 208 7.79 -11.75 23.85
CA VAL A 208 7.46 -11.07 22.60
C VAL A 208 5.96 -11.22 22.32
N LYS A 209 5.20 -10.15 22.56
CA LYS A 209 3.74 -10.13 22.35
C LYS A 209 3.30 -10.00 20.89
N SER A 210 4.22 -9.74 19.97
CA SER A 210 3.93 -9.47 18.55
C SER A 210 4.54 -10.54 17.66
N LEU A 211 3.80 -11.01 16.66
CA LEU A 211 4.35 -11.94 15.67
C LEU A 211 5.49 -11.29 14.88
N PRO A 212 6.51 -12.06 14.46
CA PRO A 212 7.56 -11.57 13.58
C PRO A 212 6.97 -11.13 12.22
N PRO A 213 7.60 -10.17 11.54
CA PRO A 213 7.18 -9.77 10.21
C PRO A 213 7.40 -10.93 9.21
N ILE A 214 6.50 -11.03 8.25
CA ILE A 214 6.53 -11.97 7.14
C ILE A 214 6.92 -11.18 5.89
N PHE A 215 7.93 -11.65 5.18
CA PHE A 215 8.39 -11.00 3.97
C PHE A 215 7.92 -11.76 2.73
N THR A 216 7.52 -11.02 1.70
CA THR A 216 7.10 -11.60 0.40
C THR A 216 7.51 -10.71 -0.75
N MET A 217 7.43 -11.24 -1.97
CA MET A 217 7.72 -10.47 -3.18
C MET A 217 6.72 -9.31 -3.34
N PRO A 218 7.13 -8.12 -3.83
CA PRO A 218 6.26 -6.94 -3.90
C PRO A 218 4.93 -7.15 -4.64
N ASP A 219 4.92 -8.00 -5.67
CA ASP A 219 3.74 -8.38 -6.45
C ASP A 219 2.82 -9.38 -5.73
N LYS A 220 3.32 -10.08 -4.71
CA LYS A 220 2.60 -11.05 -3.89
C LYS A 220 2.08 -10.47 -2.57
N VAL A 221 2.48 -9.25 -2.20
CA VAL A 221 2.00 -8.57 -0.97
C VAL A 221 0.47 -8.53 -0.91
N ALA A 222 -0.20 -8.08 -1.98
CA ALA A 222 -1.66 -7.96 -1.99
C ALA A 222 -2.36 -9.35 -1.89
N PRO A 223 -1.99 -10.38 -2.67
CA PRO A 223 -2.50 -11.74 -2.47
C PRO A 223 -2.29 -12.29 -1.06
N VAL A 224 -1.11 -12.09 -0.46
CA VAL A 224 -0.79 -12.58 0.89
C VAL A 224 -1.62 -11.84 1.94
N GLN A 225 -1.73 -10.52 1.86
CA GLN A 225 -2.56 -9.73 2.78
C GLN A 225 -4.02 -10.15 2.70
N ASP A 226 -4.56 -10.31 1.50
CA ASP A 226 -5.94 -10.77 1.30
C ASP A 226 -6.15 -12.18 1.88
N PHE A 227 -5.18 -13.08 1.72
CA PHE A 227 -5.24 -14.42 2.29
C PHE A 227 -5.26 -14.43 3.82
N ILE A 228 -4.38 -13.65 4.45
CA ILE A 228 -4.36 -13.48 5.92
C ILE A 228 -5.69 -12.89 6.39
N LEU A 229 -6.18 -11.84 5.73
CA LEU A 229 -7.45 -11.20 6.05
C LEU A 229 -8.63 -12.18 5.97
N GLN A 230 -8.67 -12.98 4.89
CA GLN A 230 -9.66 -14.03 4.71
C GLN A 230 -9.64 -15.08 5.83
N MET A 231 -8.45 -15.47 6.30
CA MET A 231 -8.31 -16.38 7.44
C MET A 231 -8.75 -15.74 8.76
N CYS A 232 -8.31 -14.50 9.04
CA CYS A 232 -8.64 -13.76 10.26
C CYS A 232 -10.15 -13.51 10.37
N ASN A 233 -10.80 -13.11 9.28
CA ASN A 233 -12.25 -12.91 9.22
C ASN A 233 -13.04 -14.18 9.58
N ARG A 234 -12.55 -15.36 9.17
CA ARG A 234 -13.19 -16.65 9.48
C ARG A 234 -12.93 -17.10 10.91
N ALA A 235 -11.80 -16.71 11.50
CA ALA A 235 -11.44 -17.03 12.87
C ALA A 235 -11.90 -15.98 13.91
N ALA A 236 -12.45 -14.85 13.46
CA ALA A 236 -12.74 -13.66 14.29
C ALA A 236 -11.50 -13.12 15.02
N GLU A 237 -10.35 -13.17 14.34
CA GLU A 237 -9.06 -12.64 14.80
C GLU A 237 -8.78 -11.29 14.13
N ASP A 238 -7.89 -10.49 14.75
CA ASP A 238 -7.44 -9.22 14.22
C ASP A 238 -6.27 -9.43 13.23
N ASP A 239 -6.40 -8.94 12.00
CA ASP A 239 -5.36 -9.03 10.97
C ASP A 239 -4.15 -8.12 11.28
N SER A 240 -4.33 -7.11 12.15
CA SER A 240 -3.27 -6.16 12.52
C SER A 240 -2.06 -6.82 13.22
N ILE A 241 -2.21 -8.05 13.70
CA ILE A 241 -1.12 -8.83 14.30
C ILE A 241 -0.07 -9.28 13.27
N PHE A 242 -0.44 -9.35 11.99
CA PHE A 242 0.43 -9.78 10.90
C PHE A 242 1.04 -8.57 10.19
N ARG A 243 2.36 -8.52 10.15
CA ARG A 243 3.12 -7.51 9.39
C ARG A 243 3.64 -8.15 8.11
N ILE A 244 3.00 -7.86 6.99
CA ILE A 244 3.41 -8.34 5.66
C ILE A 244 4.27 -7.27 5.00
N TYR A 245 5.54 -7.57 4.77
CA TYR A 245 6.53 -6.63 4.26
C TYR A 245 7.16 -7.08 2.95
N LYS A 246 7.67 -6.09 2.22
CA LYS A 246 8.39 -6.22 0.97
C LYS A 246 9.78 -6.79 1.22
N LEU A 247 10.03 -7.93 0.60
CA LEU A 247 11.26 -8.66 0.73
C LEU A 247 12.45 -7.98 0.05
N ASP A 248 12.26 -7.29 -1.07
CA ASP A 248 13.32 -6.54 -1.73
C ASP A 248 13.86 -5.42 -0.83
N THR A 249 12.98 -4.76 -0.06
CA THR A 249 13.36 -3.80 0.98
C THR A 249 14.21 -4.46 2.08
N LEU A 250 13.82 -5.64 2.56
CA LEU A 250 14.62 -6.41 3.51
C LEU A 250 15.98 -6.75 2.91
N PHE A 251 16.01 -7.32 1.71
CA PHE A 251 17.24 -7.78 1.06
C PHE A 251 18.22 -6.63 0.83
N PHE A 252 17.71 -5.50 0.33
CA PHE A 252 18.48 -4.27 0.18
C PHE A 252 19.05 -3.77 1.52
N THR A 253 18.24 -3.77 2.57
CA THR A 253 18.63 -3.26 3.88
C THR A 253 19.64 -4.18 4.56
N LEU A 254 19.42 -5.49 4.47
CA LEU A 254 20.25 -6.52 5.09
C LEU A 254 21.66 -6.53 4.49
N ILE A 255 21.77 -6.65 3.16
CA ILE A 255 23.08 -6.71 2.49
C ILE A 255 23.89 -5.44 2.73
N ASN A 256 23.23 -4.28 2.75
CA ASN A 256 23.88 -3.00 2.98
C ASN A 256 24.28 -2.79 4.45
N ALA A 257 23.68 -3.51 5.38
CA ALA A 257 24.03 -3.48 6.79
C ALA A 257 25.20 -4.42 7.13
N ILE A 258 25.31 -5.57 6.43
CA ILE A 258 26.37 -6.56 6.67
C ILE A 258 27.61 -6.37 5.78
N LYS A 259 27.58 -5.43 4.83
CA LYS A 259 28.70 -5.19 3.91
C LYS A 259 29.99 -4.87 4.67
N THR A 260 31.09 -5.47 4.21
CA THR A 260 32.41 -5.24 4.80
C THR A 260 33.22 -4.23 3.98
N CYS A 261 32.99 -4.22 2.67
CA CYS A 261 33.68 -3.33 1.73
C CYS A 261 32.72 -2.30 1.10
N THR A 262 33.26 -1.17 0.66
CA THR A 262 32.48 -0.11 -0.01
C THR A 262 31.90 -0.53 -1.36
N ASN A 263 32.46 -1.58 -1.96
CA ASN A 263 32.05 -2.10 -3.27
C ASN A 263 30.99 -3.20 -3.15
N GLU A 264 30.63 -3.61 -1.93
CA GLU A 264 29.61 -4.62 -1.66
C GLU A 264 28.24 -3.98 -1.40
N GLY A 265 27.17 -4.73 -1.69
CA GLY A 265 25.79 -4.32 -1.49
C GLY A 265 25.14 -3.68 -2.72
N PHE A 266 23.98 -3.07 -2.50
CA PHE A 266 23.18 -2.47 -3.56
C PHE A 266 23.13 -0.94 -3.41
N PRO A 267 23.48 -0.17 -4.47
CA PRO A 267 23.31 1.27 -4.47
C PRO A 267 21.83 1.73 -4.45
N LYS A 268 20.93 0.92 -5.01
CA LYS A 268 19.49 1.20 -5.12
C LYS A 268 18.68 -0.05 -4.88
N GLU A 269 17.52 0.11 -4.26
CA GLU A 269 16.57 -0.96 -3.95
C GLU A 269 16.07 -1.71 -5.20
N SER A 270 15.91 -1.00 -6.32
CA SER A 270 15.55 -1.61 -7.61
C SER A 270 16.52 -2.71 -8.07
N LEU A 271 17.79 -2.65 -7.65
CA LEU A 271 18.78 -3.69 -7.97
C LEU A 271 18.59 -4.94 -7.11
N ALA A 272 18.15 -4.78 -5.85
CA ALA A 272 17.79 -5.90 -5.00
C ALA A 272 16.61 -6.66 -5.60
N LEU A 273 15.56 -5.94 -6.02
CA LEU A 273 14.42 -6.54 -6.70
C LEU A 273 14.82 -7.24 -8.02
N ALA A 274 15.68 -6.61 -8.83
CA ALA A 274 16.16 -7.21 -10.07
C ALA A 274 16.97 -8.50 -9.81
N GLN A 275 17.80 -8.51 -8.77
CA GLN A 275 18.55 -9.70 -8.37
C GLN A 275 17.64 -10.82 -7.89
N LEU A 276 16.61 -10.47 -7.10
CA LEU A 276 15.59 -11.42 -6.66
C LEU A 276 14.86 -12.03 -7.87
N LYS A 277 14.43 -11.21 -8.83
CA LYS A 277 13.73 -11.65 -10.05
C LYS A 277 14.59 -12.46 -11.03
N LYS A 278 15.92 -12.35 -10.94
CA LYS A 278 16.83 -13.11 -11.82
C LYS A 278 16.70 -14.62 -11.59
N ASP A 279 16.32 -15.01 -10.37
CA ASP A 279 16.10 -16.40 -9.95
C ASP A 279 17.15 -17.37 -10.53
N SER A 280 18.36 -17.30 -9.98
CA SER A 280 19.49 -18.13 -10.46
C SER A 280 19.34 -19.61 -10.11
N PHE A 281 18.34 -19.98 -9.32
CA PHE A 281 18.10 -21.34 -8.82
C PHE A 281 16.85 -21.98 -9.40
N LYS A 282 16.17 -21.31 -10.34
CA LYS A 282 14.97 -21.80 -11.02
C LYS A 282 15.05 -23.25 -11.51
N TYR A 283 16.24 -23.68 -11.92
CA TYR A 283 16.48 -25.00 -12.53
C TYR A 283 17.16 -25.98 -11.58
N THR A 284 17.27 -25.66 -10.29
CA THR A 284 17.89 -26.56 -9.32
C THR A 284 16.89 -27.66 -8.95
N PRO A 285 17.22 -28.94 -9.19
CA PRO A 285 16.29 -30.05 -8.94
C PRO A 285 16.15 -30.36 -7.45
N GLY A 286 14.97 -30.83 -7.04
CA GLY A 286 14.73 -31.36 -5.69
C GLY A 286 14.43 -30.33 -4.60
N ILE A 287 14.18 -29.07 -4.96
CA ILE A 287 13.87 -27.99 -4.02
C ILE A 287 12.45 -27.41 -4.17
N GLY A 288 11.61 -28.03 -5.02
CA GLY A 288 10.17 -27.72 -5.14
C GLY A 288 9.32 -28.71 -4.33
N CYS A 289 8.03 -28.42 -4.19
CA CYS A 289 7.05 -29.34 -3.61
C CYS A 289 6.86 -30.56 -4.53
N GLU A 290 6.45 -31.71 -3.97
CA GLU A 290 6.19 -32.96 -4.71
C GLU A 290 5.16 -32.77 -5.85
N VAL A 291 4.25 -31.79 -5.70
CA VAL A 291 3.19 -31.46 -6.67
C VAL A 291 3.54 -30.22 -7.50
N CYS A 292 4.30 -29.26 -6.95
CA CYS A 292 4.62 -27.97 -7.57
C CYS A 292 6.14 -27.72 -7.61
N VAL A 293 6.73 -27.79 -8.81
CA VAL A 293 8.14 -27.43 -9.09
C VAL A 293 8.33 -25.91 -9.17
N ILE A 294 7.63 -25.13 -8.35
CA ILE A 294 7.69 -23.66 -8.41
C ILE A 294 7.90 -23.14 -6.99
N PHE A 295 9.17 -23.10 -6.56
CA PHE A 295 9.56 -22.42 -5.33
C PHE A 295 10.99 -21.88 -5.42
N PHE A 296 11.30 -20.94 -6.33
CA PHE A 296 12.68 -20.44 -6.42
C PHE A 296 12.80 -18.94 -6.28
N LEU A 297 13.29 -18.56 -5.09
CA LEU A 297 13.94 -17.28 -4.92
C LEU A 297 14.99 -17.18 -3.79
N PHE A 298 15.23 -18.22 -2.96
CA PHE A 298 15.99 -18.04 -1.70
C PHE A 298 17.17 -18.98 -1.46
N LEU A 299 18.05 -19.14 -2.46
CA LEU A 299 19.38 -19.73 -2.26
C LEU A 299 20.52 -18.70 -2.44
N CYS A 300 20.19 -17.41 -2.47
CA CYS A 300 21.15 -16.32 -2.73
C CYS A 300 21.52 -15.48 -1.48
N LEU A 301 21.09 -15.87 -0.29
CA LEU A 301 21.50 -15.25 0.98
C LEU A 301 22.59 -16.07 1.66
#